data_AF-R7UER8-F1
#
_entry.id   AF-R7UER8-F1
#
_cell.length_a   1.000
_cell.length_b   1.000
_cell.length_c   1.000
_cell.angle_alpha   90.00
_cell.angle_beta   90.00
_cell.angle_gamma   90.00
#
_symmetry.space_group_name_H-M   'P 1'
#
loop_
_entity.id
_entity.type
_entity.pdbx_description
1 polymer ?
#
loop_
_entity_poly.entity_id
_entity_poly.type
_entity_poly.pdbx_seq_one_letter_code
_entity_poly.pdbx_strand_id
1 'polypeptide(L)'
;VNLYGRNLTSVPEDIARNVTRLYLPTNDITRIRQSDFNDKYPDLVGVALSSNRITSIESGCFRGTILERLQLDSNELTSIPDLHEVNNTLTELNVSSNEITTIAFEKLSYLTKLTDLDISDNRLSTLPDIAQFMPSLNELYLKDNPLDCCCSNV
;
A
#
# COMPACT_ATOMS: atom_id res chain seq x y z
N VAL A 1 8.66 -10.79 12.18
CA VAL A 1 8.07 -12.15 12.07
C VAL A 1 7.98 -12.52 10.60
N ASN A 2 8.46 -13.70 10.22
CA ASN A 2 8.44 -14.18 8.84
C ASN A 2 7.44 -15.34 8.67
N LEU A 3 6.45 -15.13 7.81
CA LEU A 3 5.31 -16.00 7.50
C LEU A 3 5.23 -16.27 5.99
N TYR A 4 6.36 -16.24 5.29
CA TYR A 4 6.50 -16.55 3.86
C TYR A 4 5.90 -17.94 3.53
N GLY A 5 5.09 -18.04 2.47
CA GLY A 5 4.80 -19.34 1.84
C GLY A 5 4.01 -20.33 2.69
N ARG A 6 3.08 -19.85 3.52
CA ARG A 6 2.37 -20.69 4.51
C ARG A 6 0.92 -21.01 4.14
N ASN A 7 0.50 -20.72 2.91
CA ASN A 7 -0.89 -20.86 2.45
C ASN A 7 -1.89 -20.14 3.37
N LEU A 8 -1.47 -19.01 3.94
CA LEU A 8 -2.33 -18.22 4.83
C LEU A 8 -3.43 -17.55 4.01
N THR A 9 -4.65 -17.63 4.50
CA THR A 9 -5.81 -16.93 3.91
C THR A 9 -6.15 -15.63 4.65
N SER A 10 -5.48 -15.35 5.76
CA SER A 10 -5.61 -14.14 6.58
C SER A 10 -4.35 -13.90 7.42
N VAL A 11 -4.22 -12.70 7.99
CA VAL A 11 -3.18 -12.40 8.98
C VAL A 11 -3.40 -13.26 10.24
N PRO A 12 -2.39 -13.98 10.76
CA PRO A 12 -2.54 -14.77 11.99
C PRO A 12 -2.78 -13.91 13.24
N GLU A 13 -3.60 -14.40 14.17
CA GLU A 13 -3.96 -13.66 15.40
C GLU A 13 -2.90 -13.76 16.51
N ASP A 14 -1.98 -14.73 16.43
CA ASP A 14 -1.00 -15.07 17.47
C ASP A 14 0.34 -14.33 17.34
N ILE A 15 0.37 -13.21 16.60
CA ILE A 15 1.56 -12.38 16.45
C ILE A 15 1.81 -11.56 17.73
N ALA A 16 3.05 -11.56 18.21
CA ALA A 16 3.44 -10.80 19.39
C ALA A 16 3.22 -9.29 19.21
N ARG A 17 2.74 -8.61 20.26
CA ARG A 17 2.42 -7.17 20.26
C ARG A 17 3.61 -6.26 19.91
N ASN A 18 4.83 -6.66 20.25
CA ASN A 18 6.06 -5.90 19.99
C ASN A 18 6.67 -6.19 18.61
N VAL A 19 5.90 -6.76 17.67
CA VAL A 19 6.37 -7.01 16.31
C VAL A 19 6.68 -5.69 15.61
N THR A 20 7.89 -5.59 15.08
CA THR A 20 8.33 -4.39 14.34
C THR A 20 8.21 -4.55 12.83
N ARG A 21 8.32 -5.78 12.32
CA ARG A 21 8.18 -6.09 10.90
C ARG A 21 7.43 -7.40 10.70
N LEU A 22 6.46 -7.41 9.79
CA LEU A 22 5.68 -8.58 9.45
C LEU A 22 5.84 -8.90 7.97
N TYR A 23 6.36 -10.09 7.67
CA TYR A 23 6.53 -10.58 6.31
C TYR A 23 5.53 -11.71 6.06
N LEU A 24 4.57 -11.48 5.18
CA LEU A 24 3.51 -12.40 4.74
C LEU A 24 3.53 -12.66 3.21
N PRO A 25 4.68 -12.59 2.50
CA PRO A 25 4.65 -12.76 1.06
C PRO A 25 4.33 -14.19 0.64
N THR A 26 3.82 -14.35 -0.59
CA THR A 26 3.53 -15.68 -1.17
C THR A 26 2.54 -16.46 -0.31
N ASN A 27 1.36 -15.89 -0.07
CA ASN A 27 0.25 -16.53 0.62
C ASN A 27 -1.05 -16.35 -0.21
N ASP A 28 -2.20 -16.77 0.32
CA ASP A 28 -3.50 -16.67 -0.34
C ASP A 28 -4.43 -15.66 0.38
N ILE A 29 -3.86 -14.59 0.96
CA ILE A 29 -4.63 -13.56 1.66
C ILE A 29 -5.42 -12.75 0.63
N THR A 30 -6.73 -12.64 0.82
CA THR A 30 -7.63 -11.96 -0.13
C THR A 30 -8.08 -10.57 0.31
N ARG A 31 -7.97 -10.27 1.60
CA ARG A 31 -8.38 -9.01 2.21
C ARG A 31 -7.61 -8.75 3.50
N ILE A 32 -7.25 -7.49 3.73
CA ILE A 32 -6.79 -7.01 5.03
C ILE A 32 -7.96 -6.37 5.76
N ARG A 33 -8.29 -6.91 6.93
CA ARG A 33 -9.39 -6.43 7.77
C ARG A 33 -8.89 -5.37 8.74
N GLN A 34 -9.79 -4.50 9.18
CA GLN A 34 -9.50 -3.52 10.23
C GLN A 34 -8.98 -4.21 11.49
N SER A 35 -9.58 -5.36 11.83
CA SER A 35 -9.18 -6.18 12.97
C SER A 35 -7.77 -6.74 12.89
N ASP A 36 -7.12 -6.75 11.73
CA ASP A 36 -5.82 -7.42 11.56
C ASP A 36 -4.69 -6.63 12.24
N PHE A 37 -4.74 -5.29 12.20
CA PHE A 37 -3.65 -4.43 12.69
C PHE A 37 -4.08 -3.34 13.68
N ASN A 38 -5.35 -2.91 13.66
CA ASN A 38 -5.82 -1.72 14.39
C ASN A 38 -5.56 -1.82 15.90
N ASP A 39 -4.76 -0.90 16.43
CA ASP A 39 -4.31 -0.79 17.83
C ASP A 39 -3.61 -2.05 18.39
N LYS A 40 -3.24 -3.01 17.53
CA LYS A 40 -2.62 -4.28 17.90
C LYS A 40 -1.10 -4.20 18.03
N TYR A 41 -0.43 -3.48 17.13
CA TYR A 41 1.03 -3.51 16.98
C TYR A 41 1.63 -2.09 17.01
N PRO A 42 1.83 -1.51 18.20
CA PRO A 42 2.29 -0.12 18.33
C PRO A 42 3.71 0.11 17.81
N ASP A 43 4.53 -0.94 17.74
CA ASP A 43 5.92 -0.87 17.29
C ASP A 43 6.09 -1.28 15.81
N LEU A 44 4.98 -1.51 15.08
CA LEU A 44 5.02 -2.02 13.71
C LEU A 44 5.46 -0.93 12.73
N VAL A 45 6.62 -1.16 12.12
CA VAL A 45 7.30 -0.25 11.18
C VAL A 45 7.18 -0.72 9.73
N GLY A 46 7.07 -2.02 9.48
CA GLY A 46 7.02 -2.55 8.12
C GLY A 46 6.11 -3.76 7.94
N VAL A 47 5.34 -3.77 6.86
CA VAL A 47 4.48 -4.87 6.46
C VAL A 47 4.75 -5.23 5.00
N ALA A 48 5.08 -6.49 4.74
CA ALA A 48 5.26 -7.04 3.40
C ALA A 48 4.19 -8.09 3.11
N LEU A 49 3.32 -7.80 2.14
CA LEU A 49 2.18 -8.62 1.71
C LEU A 49 2.29 -8.98 0.22
N SER A 50 3.50 -8.92 -0.34
CA SER A 50 3.79 -9.18 -1.74
C SER A 50 3.32 -10.56 -2.20
N SER A 51 2.85 -10.68 -3.44
CA SER A 51 2.41 -11.97 -4.01
C SER A 51 1.33 -12.65 -3.17
N ASN A 52 0.24 -11.93 -2.91
CA ASN A 52 -1.00 -12.47 -2.35
C ASN A 52 -2.13 -12.29 -3.37
N ARG A 53 -3.39 -12.38 -2.94
CA ARG A 53 -4.59 -12.17 -3.76
C ARG A 53 -5.43 -11.02 -3.21
N ILE A 54 -4.78 -10.02 -2.62
CA ILE A 54 -5.46 -8.96 -1.89
C ILE A 54 -6.21 -8.09 -2.87
N THR A 55 -7.54 -8.08 -2.74
CA THR A 55 -8.45 -7.25 -3.53
C THR A 55 -8.89 -5.99 -2.78
N SER A 56 -8.75 -5.98 -1.45
CA SER A 56 -9.19 -4.87 -0.60
C SER A 56 -8.45 -4.81 0.72
N ILE A 57 -8.30 -3.58 1.22
CA ILE A 57 -7.80 -3.24 2.55
C ILE A 57 -8.84 -2.34 3.20
N GLU A 58 -9.31 -2.72 4.38
CA GLU A 58 -10.28 -1.92 5.12
C GLU A 58 -9.65 -0.64 5.66
N SER A 59 -10.38 0.47 5.55
CA SER A 59 -10.03 1.74 6.20
C SER A 59 -9.92 1.53 7.72
N GLY A 60 -8.98 2.21 8.35
CA GLY A 60 -8.71 2.09 9.79
C GLY A 60 -7.81 0.93 10.18
N CYS A 61 -7.36 0.09 9.24
CA CYS A 61 -6.60 -1.12 9.61
C CYS A 61 -5.25 -0.78 10.25
N PHE A 62 -4.52 0.24 9.79
CA PHE A 62 -3.21 0.60 10.32
C PHE A 62 -3.22 1.61 11.47
N ARG A 63 -4.40 1.92 12.03
CA ARG A 63 -4.51 2.81 13.19
C ARG A 63 -3.69 2.28 14.37
N GLY A 64 -2.99 3.19 15.04
CA GLY A 64 -2.16 2.89 16.21
C GLY A 64 -0.81 2.24 15.87
N THR A 65 -0.46 2.12 14.58
CA THR A 65 0.87 1.68 14.13
C THR A 65 1.79 2.88 13.86
N ILE A 66 3.08 2.62 13.72
CA ILE A 66 4.10 3.59 13.28
C ILE A 66 4.65 3.18 11.91
N LEU A 67 3.76 2.72 11.03
CA LEU A 67 4.14 2.09 9.77
C LEU A 67 4.88 3.07 8.86
N GLU A 68 6.09 2.70 8.45
CA GLU A 68 6.95 3.44 7.52
C GLU A 68 6.94 2.81 6.12
N ARG A 69 6.82 1.48 6.05
CA ARG A 69 6.95 0.72 4.80
C ARG A 69 5.79 -0.25 4.59
N LEU A 70 5.13 -0.15 3.45
CA LEU A 70 4.05 -1.04 3.05
C LEU A 70 4.31 -1.60 1.65
N GLN A 71 4.49 -2.92 1.57
CA GLN A 71 4.64 -3.63 0.29
C GLN A 71 3.38 -4.46 0.01
N LEU A 72 2.70 -4.11 -1.08
CA LEU A 72 1.46 -4.69 -1.59
C LEU A 72 1.63 -5.10 -3.07
N ASP A 73 2.85 -5.20 -3.55
CA ASP A 73 3.15 -5.57 -4.93
C ASP A 73 2.64 -6.98 -5.27
N SER A 74 2.36 -7.22 -6.55
CA SER A 74 1.85 -8.53 -7.01
C SER A 74 0.58 -8.97 -6.25
N ASN A 75 -0.45 -8.14 -6.27
CA ASN A 75 -1.76 -8.41 -5.68
C ASN A 75 -2.88 -8.12 -6.70
N GLU A 76 -4.13 -8.09 -6.27
CA GLU A 76 -5.31 -7.91 -7.12
C GLU A 76 -6.04 -6.59 -6.78
N LEU A 77 -5.31 -5.57 -6.32
CA LEU A 77 -5.89 -4.26 -5.97
C LEU A 77 -6.33 -3.53 -7.23
N THR A 78 -7.55 -3.01 -7.24
CA THR A 78 -8.08 -2.16 -8.32
C THR A 78 -8.04 -0.67 -8.02
N SER A 79 -7.69 -0.31 -6.77
CA SER A 79 -7.47 1.06 -6.35
C SER A 79 -6.47 1.12 -5.20
N ILE A 80 -5.81 2.26 -5.02
CA ILE A 80 -4.97 2.51 -3.85
C ILE A 80 -5.83 2.40 -2.58
N PRO A 81 -5.35 1.74 -1.51
CA PRO A 81 -6.06 1.69 -0.23
C PRO A 81 -6.11 3.06 0.46
N ASP A 82 -7.10 3.28 1.33
CA ASP A 82 -7.10 4.43 2.24
C ASP A 82 -6.08 4.19 3.37
N LEU A 83 -5.11 5.09 3.49
CA LEU A 83 -3.96 4.99 4.41
C LEU A 83 -3.83 6.26 5.28
N HIS A 84 -4.93 6.99 5.51
CA HIS A 84 -4.89 8.26 6.24
C HIS A 84 -4.36 8.14 7.68
N GLU A 85 -4.40 6.94 8.29
CA GLU A 85 -3.95 6.70 9.66
C GLU A 85 -2.43 6.71 9.79
N VAL A 86 -1.71 6.47 8.68
CA VAL A 86 -0.24 6.44 8.61
C VAL A 86 0.31 7.62 7.80
N ASN A 87 -0.50 8.66 7.62
CA ASN A 87 -0.19 9.85 6.83
C ASN A 87 1.10 10.60 7.23
N ASN A 88 1.48 10.49 8.50
CA ASN A 88 2.64 11.15 9.09
C ASN A 88 3.83 10.20 9.31
N THR A 89 3.69 8.92 8.99
CA THR A 89 4.75 7.90 9.23
C THR A 89 5.16 7.18 7.96
N LEU A 90 4.24 6.93 7.02
CA LEU A 90 4.52 6.16 5.82
C LEU A 90 5.47 6.92 4.89
N THR A 91 6.60 6.30 4.55
CA THR A 91 7.63 6.85 3.66
C THR A 91 7.73 6.05 2.36
N GLU A 92 7.48 4.74 2.40
CA GLU A 92 7.62 3.85 1.25
C GLU A 92 6.32 3.06 1.02
N LEU A 93 5.75 3.18 -0.17
CA LEU A 93 4.57 2.43 -0.61
C LEU A 93 4.84 1.75 -1.95
N ASN A 94 4.75 0.42 -1.98
CA ASN A 94 4.80 -0.34 -3.21
C ASN A 94 3.45 -1.02 -3.47
N VAL A 95 2.79 -0.63 -4.55
CA VAL A 95 1.53 -1.21 -5.07
C VAL A 95 1.71 -1.63 -6.54
N SER A 96 2.94 -1.90 -6.97
CA SER A 96 3.24 -2.36 -8.33
C SER A 96 2.63 -3.72 -8.65
N SER A 97 2.51 -4.07 -9.92
CA SER A 97 1.95 -5.35 -10.37
C SER A 97 0.59 -5.64 -9.72
N ASN A 98 -0.32 -4.69 -9.86
CA ASN A 98 -1.72 -4.78 -9.43
C ASN A 98 -2.63 -4.42 -10.63
N GLU A 99 -3.93 -4.25 -10.39
CA GLU A 99 -4.91 -3.90 -11.43
C GLU A 99 -5.48 -2.48 -11.21
N ILE A 100 -4.67 -1.56 -10.67
CA ILE A 100 -5.10 -0.20 -10.33
C ILE A 100 -5.34 0.60 -11.61
N THR A 101 -6.56 1.09 -11.79
CA THR A 101 -6.97 1.84 -12.99
C THR A 101 -6.91 3.36 -12.82
N THR A 102 -7.05 3.85 -11.59
CA THR A 102 -7.06 5.28 -11.29
C THR A 102 -6.43 5.56 -9.93
N ILE A 103 -5.88 6.76 -9.80
CA ILE A 103 -5.44 7.32 -8.52
C ILE A 103 -6.44 8.40 -8.12
N ALA A 104 -7.22 8.13 -7.08
CA ALA A 104 -8.09 9.14 -6.49
C ALA A 104 -7.23 10.11 -5.65
N PHE A 105 -7.30 11.40 -5.96
CA PHE A 105 -6.48 12.45 -5.36
C PHE A 105 -6.49 12.40 -3.83
N GLU A 106 -7.67 12.28 -3.24
CA GLU A 106 -7.92 12.25 -1.81
C GLU A 106 -7.25 11.07 -1.10
N LYS A 107 -6.87 10.00 -1.81
CA LYS A 107 -6.25 8.83 -1.18
C LYS A 107 -4.76 9.01 -0.91
N LEU A 108 -4.08 9.85 -1.69
CA LEU A 108 -2.64 10.08 -1.56
C LEU A 108 -2.30 11.45 -0.97
N SER A 109 -3.18 12.44 -1.09
CA SER A 109 -2.91 13.83 -0.69
C SER A 109 -2.51 14.02 0.77
N TYR A 110 -2.88 13.08 1.65
CA TYR A 110 -2.55 13.13 3.06
C TYR A 110 -1.18 12.52 3.38
N LEU A 111 -0.61 11.68 2.50
CA LEU A 111 0.66 10.96 2.72
C LEU A 111 1.87 11.89 2.53
N THR A 112 1.92 12.98 3.30
CA THR A 112 2.91 14.06 3.14
C THR A 112 4.35 13.65 3.43
N LYS A 113 4.57 12.49 4.04
CA LYS A 113 5.90 11.91 4.32
C LYS A 113 6.35 10.88 3.29
N LEU A 114 5.50 10.53 2.33
CA LEU A 114 5.83 9.54 1.31
C LEU A 114 6.97 10.07 0.44
N THR A 115 8.08 9.34 0.41
CA THR A 115 9.27 9.64 -0.40
C THR A 115 9.35 8.75 -1.62
N ASP A 116 8.81 7.53 -1.52
CA ASP A 116 8.95 6.49 -2.54
C ASP A 116 7.56 5.87 -2.82
N LEU A 117 7.08 6.03 -4.05
CA LEU A 117 5.85 5.42 -4.52
C LEU A 117 6.12 4.60 -5.77
N ASP A 118 5.94 3.29 -5.66
CA ASP A 118 5.94 2.38 -6.82
C ASP A 118 4.52 1.93 -7.15
N ILE A 119 4.04 2.36 -8.32
CA ILE A 119 2.76 1.96 -8.92
C ILE A 119 2.96 1.46 -10.36
N SER A 120 4.16 0.96 -10.66
CA SER A 120 4.47 0.33 -11.95
C SER A 120 3.62 -0.91 -12.20
N ASP A 121 3.51 -1.34 -13.46
CA ASP A 121 2.77 -2.54 -13.87
C ASP A 121 1.33 -2.55 -13.31
N ASN A 122 0.58 -1.50 -13.67
CA ASN A 122 -0.82 -1.32 -13.32
C ASN A 122 -1.60 -0.93 -14.59
N ARG A 123 -2.85 -0.46 -14.44
CA ARG A 123 -3.75 -0.10 -15.54
C ARG A 123 -4.06 1.39 -15.58
N LEU A 124 -3.16 2.23 -15.07
CA LEU A 124 -3.35 3.68 -15.06
C LEU A 124 -3.33 4.23 -16.48
N SER A 125 -4.40 4.92 -16.87
CA SER A 125 -4.47 5.67 -18.13
C SER A 125 -4.15 7.15 -17.94
N THR A 126 -4.32 7.69 -16.74
CA THR A 126 -4.05 9.09 -16.39
C THR A 126 -3.38 9.18 -15.03
N LEU A 127 -2.75 10.33 -14.76
CA LEU A 127 -2.19 10.67 -13.45
C LEU A 127 -2.78 11.99 -12.97
N PRO A 128 -3.20 12.08 -11.69
CA PRO A 128 -3.51 13.37 -11.08
C PRO A 128 -2.22 14.20 -10.95
N ASP A 129 -2.33 15.50 -10.66
CA ASP A 129 -1.18 16.37 -10.39
C ASP A 129 -0.52 16.04 -9.04
N ILE A 130 0.21 14.93 -9.01
CA ILE A 130 0.88 14.38 -7.83
C ILE A 130 1.96 15.31 -7.29
N ALA A 131 2.58 16.14 -8.14
CA ALA A 131 3.59 17.12 -7.73
C ALA A 131 3.02 18.20 -6.81
N GLN A 132 1.74 18.58 -6.99
CA GLN A 132 1.09 19.56 -6.14
C GLN A 132 0.88 19.06 -4.69
N PHE A 133 0.77 17.74 -4.48
CA PHE A 133 0.18 17.20 -3.25
C PHE A 133 1.05 16.21 -2.49
N MET A 134 2.14 15.73 -3.09
CA MET A 134 3.11 14.86 -2.41
C MET A 134 4.47 15.57 -2.34
N PRO A 135 4.62 16.58 -1.46
CA PRO A 135 5.79 17.47 -1.46
C PRO A 135 7.11 16.79 -1.04
N SER A 136 7.04 15.61 -0.41
CA SER A 136 8.21 14.84 0.00
C SER A 136 8.58 13.74 -1.00
N LEU A 137 7.79 13.55 -2.07
CA LEU A 137 8.01 12.47 -3.02
C LEU A 137 9.29 12.71 -3.82
N ASN A 138 10.24 11.80 -3.68
CA ASN A 138 11.51 11.83 -4.39
C ASN A 138 11.52 10.86 -5.56
N GLU A 139 10.91 9.69 -5.38
CA GLU A 139 10.90 8.62 -6.37
C GLU A 139 9.47 8.18 -6.68
N LEU A 140 9.14 8.18 -7.97
CA LEU A 140 7.86 7.77 -8.48
C LEU A 140 8.06 6.82 -9.66
N TYR A 141 7.60 5.58 -9.50
CA TYR A 141 7.72 4.54 -10.51
C TYR A 141 6.37 4.29 -11.18
N LEU A 142 6.33 4.54 -12.50
CA LEU A 142 5.10 4.50 -13.31
C LEU A 142 5.20 3.55 -14.52
N LYS A 143 6.34 2.85 -14.64
CA LYS A 143 6.64 1.97 -15.77
C LYS A 143 5.50 0.97 -15.98
N ASP A 144 5.28 0.54 -17.23
CA ASP A 144 4.32 -0.51 -17.57
C ASP A 144 2.86 -0.17 -17.17
N ASN A 145 2.51 1.12 -17.19
CA ASN A 145 1.13 1.60 -17.21
C ASN A 145 0.76 2.13 -18.60
N PRO A 146 -0.50 1.94 -19.06
CA PRO A 146 -0.99 2.46 -20.35
C PRO A 146 -1.31 3.96 -20.27
N LEU A 147 -0.37 4.77 -19.76
CA LEU A 147 -0.55 6.20 -19.58
C LEU A 147 -0.77 6.88 -20.94
N ASP A 148 -1.92 7.53 -21.08
CA ASP A 148 -2.19 8.33 -22.26
C ASP A 148 -1.31 9.58 -22.20
N CYS A 149 -0.44 9.73 -23.19
CA CYS A 149 0.45 10.87 -23.32
C CYS A 149 -0.28 12.14 -23.83
N CYS A 150 -1.60 12.08 -24.00
CA CYS A 150 -2.39 13.22 -24.43
C CYS A 150 -2.63 14.20 -23.27
N CYS A 151 -1.71 15.16 -23.14
CA CYS A 151 -2.03 16.46 -22.57
C CYS A 151 -3.11 17.11 -23.45
N SER A 152 -4.39 16.90 -23.13
CA SER A 152 -5.43 17.79 -23.65
C SER A 152 -5.29 19.12 -22.91
N ASN A 153 -4.48 20.01 -23.50
CA ASN A 153 -4.57 21.44 -23.28
C ASN A 153 -6.04 21.84 -23.48
N VAL A 154 -6.74 22.14 -22.39
CA VAL A 154 -7.98 22.92 -22.40
C VAL A 154 -7.84 24.00 -21.35
#